data_AF-A0A5N6P0J2-F1
#
_entry.id   AF-A0A5N6P0J2-F1
#
_cell.length_a   1.000
_cell.length_b   1.000
_cell.length_c   1.000
_cell.angle_alpha   90.00
_cell.angle_beta   90.00
_cell.angle_gamma   90.00
#
_symmetry.space_group_name_H-M   'P 1'
#
loop_
_entity.id
_entity.type
_entity.pdbx_description
1 polymer ?
#
loop_
_entity_poly.entity_id
_entity_poly.type
_entity_poly.pdbx_seq_one_letter_code
_entity_poly.pdbx_strand_id
1 'polypeptide(L)'
;MARSSSCHRVQQLLLTNSVFHHNKDDAGTSHQTSKPIPDHTSDPTFEPASEPMPEPTPHDMRQALQYLIKGKEGPTVALCSEKLKLVGLDPVYPLFLAAFHIFGVSTGVREAWMALPDIPDVLRGWIVMTATSLGLIK
;
A
#
# COMPACT_ATOMS: atom_id res chain seq x y z
N MET A 1 0.62 -1.01 54.15
CA MET A 1 1.78 -1.82 53.71
C MET A 1 2.17 -1.35 52.32
N ALA A 2 3.29 -0.63 52.19
CA ALA A 2 3.89 -0.29 50.92
C ALA A 2 4.76 -1.46 50.44
N ARG A 3 4.69 -1.81 49.15
CA ARG A 3 5.68 -2.68 48.51
C ARG A 3 5.94 -2.22 47.09
N SER A 4 7.22 -2.28 46.77
CA SER A 4 7.92 -1.43 45.81
C SER A 4 7.85 -1.90 44.36
N SER A 5 7.91 -0.89 43.49
CA SER A 5 8.55 -0.78 42.16
C SER A 5 9.31 -1.98 41.57
N SER A 6 9.04 -2.26 40.29
CA SER A 6 10.03 -2.82 39.35
C SER A 6 9.78 -2.28 37.94
N CYS A 7 10.65 -1.37 37.49
CA CYS A 7 10.69 -0.82 36.13
C CYS A 7 11.70 -1.59 35.28
N HIS A 8 11.29 -2.41 34.30
CA HIS A 8 12.24 -2.97 33.31
C HIS A 8 11.69 -3.00 31.88
N ARG A 9 12.06 -1.92 31.15
CA ARG A 9 12.74 -1.89 29.84
C ARG A 9 11.97 -2.36 28.57
N VAL A 10 11.47 -1.35 27.84
CA VAL A 10 11.09 -1.41 26.41
C VAL A 10 12.34 -1.73 25.58
N GLN A 11 12.31 -2.80 24.79
CA GLN A 11 13.34 -3.05 23.77
C GLN A 11 12.91 -2.34 22.48
N GLN A 12 13.54 -1.19 22.18
CA GLN A 12 13.44 -0.55 20.87
C GLN A 12 14.27 -1.34 19.86
N LEU A 13 13.62 -1.79 18.78
CA LEU A 13 14.29 -2.40 17.63
C LEU A 13 14.93 -1.28 16.79
N LEU A 14 16.24 -1.10 16.90
CA LEU A 14 17.02 -0.21 16.04
C LEU A 14 17.26 -0.92 14.70
N LEU A 15 16.55 -0.52 13.64
CA LEU A 15 16.93 -0.88 12.27
C LEU A 15 18.04 0.07 11.82
N THR A 16 19.29 -0.38 11.93
CA THR A 16 20.48 0.32 11.46
C THR A 16 20.52 0.29 9.93
N ASN A 17 20.46 1.46 9.31
CA ASN A 17 20.70 1.66 7.88
C ASN A 17 22.14 1.24 7.52
N SER A 18 22.31 0.13 6.79
CA SER A 18 23.61 -0.21 6.22
C SER A 18 23.84 0.59 4.94
N VAL A 19 24.53 1.73 5.07
CA VAL A 19 25.20 2.40 3.95
C VAL A 19 26.42 1.55 3.58
N PHE A 20 26.37 0.88 2.42
CA PHE A 20 27.57 0.25 1.85
C PHE A 20 28.47 1.33 1.25
N HIS A 21 29.59 1.60 1.91
CA HIS A 21 30.69 2.39 1.36
C HIS A 21 31.87 1.49 0.96
N HIS A 22 32.35 1.73 -0.26
CA HIS A 22 33.74 1.57 -0.75
C HIS A 22 34.22 0.10 -0.94
N ASN A 23 34.85 -0.27 -2.06
CA ASN A 23 36.20 0.16 -2.45
C ASN A 23 36.40 0.16 -3.98
N LYS A 24 37.18 1.15 -4.45
CA LYS A 24 37.83 1.18 -5.77
C LYS A 24 39.13 0.38 -5.68
N ASP A 25 39.37 -0.50 -6.66
CA ASP A 25 40.71 -1.04 -6.95
C ASP A 25 41.06 -0.73 -8.41
N ASP A 26 42.17 -0.05 -8.59
CA ASP A 26 42.75 0.47 -9.83
C ASP A 26 44.22 0.05 -9.85
N ALA A 27 44.66 -0.74 -10.84
CA ALA A 27 46.05 -0.84 -11.33
C ALA A 27 46.21 -2.01 -12.31
N GLY A 28 46.65 -1.72 -13.55
CA GLY A 28 47.03 -2.75 -14.52
C GLY A 28 47.36 -2.20 -15.91
N THR A 29 48.43 -1.41 -16.02
CA THR A 29 49.01 -0.85 -17.24
C THR A 29 49.63 -1.94 -18.14
N SER A 30 49.36 -1.92 -19.46
CA SER A 30 50.24 -2.51 -20.47
C SER A 30 50.02 -1.87 -21.86
N HIS A 31 51.10 -1.40 -22.49
CA HIS A 31 51.16 -0.71 -23.79
C HIS A 31 51.93 -1.53 -24.83
N GLN A 32 51.44 -1.65 -26.09
CA GLN A 32 52.21 -1.56 -27.38
C GLN A 32 51.26 -1.81 -28.59
N THR A 33 50.89 -0.84 -29.45
CA THR A 33 51.56 -0.29 -30.67
C THR A 33 51.08 -0.87 -32.03
N SER A 34 50.26 -0.06 -32.72
CA SER A 34 50.23 0.32 -34.16
C SER A 34 49.88 -0.66 -35.30
N LYS A 35 48.79 -0.37 -36.06
CA LYS A 35 48.79 0.24 -37.44
C LYS A 35 47.34 0.38 -38.03
N PRO A 36 47.13 1.11 -39.16
CA PRO A 36 46.04 2.10 -39.33
C PRO A 36 44.76 1.63 -40.05
N ILE A 37 43.78 2.54 -40.02
CA ILE A 37 42.37 2.54 -40.44
C ILE A 37 42.14 2.14 -41.93
N PRO A 38 41.03 1.45 -42.23
CA PRO A 38 40.22 1.79 -43.40
C PRO A 38 38.87 2.36 -42.95
N ASP A 39 38.65 3.63 -43.28
CA ASP A 39 37.35 4.30 -43.20
C ASP A 39 36.40 3.47 -44.03
N HIS A 40 35.28 3.00 -43.47
CA HIS A 40 34.05 2.84 -44.23
C HIS A 40 32.87 2.53 -43.28
N THR A 41 31.80 3.27 -43.53
CA THR A 41 30.40 2.90 -43.39
C THR A 41 29.69 3.45 -42.15
N SER A 42 29.14 4.64 -42.38
CA SER A 42 27.78 5.02 -41.99
C SER A 42 27.43 4.82 -40.53
N ASP A 43 27.71 5.85 -39.75
CA ASP A 43 26.92 6.12 -38.55
C ASP A 43 25.46 6.33 -39.02
N PRO A 44 24.48 5.53 -38.59
CA PRO A 44 23.11 5.99 -38.70
C PRO A 44 23.02 7.14 -37.71
N THR A 45 23.04 8.37 -38.21
CA THR A 45 22.53 9.51 -37.45
C THR A 45 21.09 9.17 -37.11
N PHE A 46 20.90 8.57 -35.92
CA PHE A 46 19.62 8.57 -35.25
C PHE A 46 19.39 10.03 -34.85
N GLU A 47 18.90 10.80 -35.82
CA GLU A 47 18.16 12.02 -35.51
C GLU A 47 17.14 11.60 -34.45
N PRO A 48 17.17 12.16 -33.23
CA PRO A 48 16.08 11.95 -32.32
C PRO A 48 14.89 12.63 -33.00
N ALA A 49 14.01 11.84 -33.60
CA ALA A 49 12.71 12.29 -34.04
C ALA A 49 12.02 12.87 -32.81
N SER A 50 12.26 14.16 -32.60
CA SER A 50 11.66 14.97 -31.57
C SER A 50 10.28 15.32 -32.10
N GLU A 51 9.47 14.29 -32.38
CA GLU A 51 8.06 14.50 -32.59
C GLU A 51 7.56 15.17 -31.31
N PRO A 52 6.99 16.38 -31.39
CA PRO A 52 6.47 17.05 -30.22
C PRO A 52 5.38 16.13 -29.66
N MET A 53 5.63 15.55 -28.50
CA MET A 53 4.56 14.89 -27.76
C MET A 53 3.47 15.93 -27.55
N PRO A 54 2.21 15.65 -27.96
CA PRO A 54 1.13 16.59 -27.79
C PRO A 54 1.06 16.99 -26.32
N GLU A 55 1.16 18.30 -26.05
CA GLU A 55 0.91 18.84 -24.72
C GLU A 55 -0.51 18.42 -24.29
N PRO A 56 -0.67 17.82 -23.11
CA PRO A 56 -1.97 17.30 -22.67
C PRO A 56 -2.99 18.43 -22.62
N THR A 57 -4.13 18.25 -23.29
CA THR A 57 -5.16 19.27 -23.31
C THR A 57 -5.86 19.37 -21.96
N PRO A 58 -6.53 20.49 -21.65
CA PRO A 58 -7.40 20.58 -20.48
C PRO A 58 -8.54 19.53 -20.47
N HIS A 59 -8.84 18.91 -21.62
CA HIS A 59 -9.78 17.79 -21.70
C HIS A 59 -9.13 16.49 -21.22
N ASP A 60 -7.91 16.20 -21.68
CA ASP A 60 -7.14 15.01 -21.29
C ASP A 60 -6.86 14.99 -19.79
N MET A 61 -6.48 16.15 -19.23
CA MET A 61 -6.29 16.29 -17.78
C MET A 61 -7.59 16.03 -16.99
N ARG A 62 -8.72 16.57 -17.46
CA ARG A 62 -10.03 16.34 -16.84
C ARG A 62 -10.45 14.87 -16.92
N GLN A 63 -10.16 14.21 -18.03
CA GLN A 63 -10.47 12.80 -18.23
C GLN A 63 -9.58 11.92 -17.35
N ALA A 64 -8.28 12.21 -17.24
CA ALA A 64 -7.36 11.55 -16.33
C ALA A 64 -7.80 11.72 -14.85
N LEU A 65 -8.22 12.92 -14.45
CA LEU A 65 -8.79 13.15 -13.11
C LEU A 65 -10.06 12.34 -12.87
N GLN A 66 -10.96 12.26 -13.85
CA GLN A 66 -12.16 11.43 -13.74
C GLN A 66 -11.82 9.94 -13.61
N TYR A 67 -10.85 9.43 -14.35
CA TYR A 67 -10.37 8.05 -14.19
C TYR A 67 -9.76 7.82 -12.82
N LEU A 68 -8.99 8.78 -12.30
CA LEU A 68 -8.43 8.74 -10.96
C LEU A 68 -9.50 8.80 -9.86
N ILE A 69 -10.65 9.42 -10.09
CA ILE A 69 -11.75 9.49 -9.12
C ILE A 69 -12.60 8.21 -9.18
N LYS A 70 -12.99 7.78 -10.38
CA LYS A 70 -13.91 6.66 -10.63
C LYS A 70 -13.37 5.30 -10.18
N GLY A 71 -12.05 5.17 -10.02
CA GLY A 71 -11.40 3.94 -9.54
C GLY A 71 -11.18 3.87 -8.02
N LYS A 72 -11.62 4.88 -7.24
CA LYS A 72 -11.29 5.00 -5.81
C LYS A 72 -12.47 4.78 -4.86
N GLU A 73 -13.68 4.57 -5.37
CA GLU A 73 -14.81 4.24 -4.51
C GLU A 73 -14.72 2.78 -4.04
N GLY A 74 -14.10 2.56 -2.88
CA GLY A 74 -14.19 1.30 -2.16
C GLY A 74 -15.61 1.01 -1.67
N PRO A 75 -15.84 -0.16 -1.03
CA PRO A 75 -17.16 -0.59 -0.63
C PRO A 75 -17.87 0.45 0.23
N THR A 76 -19.18 0.63 0.02
CA THR A 76 -19.98 1.54 0.85
C THR A 76 -20.35 0.86 2.17
N VAL A 77 -20.72 1.66 3.18
CA VAL A 77 -21.26 1.12 4.44
C VAL A 77 -22.52 0.30 4.19
N ALA A 78 -23.38 0.72 3.24
CA ALA A 78 -24.58 -0.02 2.88
C ALA A 78 -24.27 -1.43 2.38
N LEU A 79 -23.27 -1.62 1.51
CA LEU A 79 -22.82 -2.95 1.09
C LEU A 79 -22.31 -3.79 2.27
N CYS A 80 -21.55 -3.18 3.18
CA CYS A 80 -21.06 -3.86 4.37
C CYS A 80 -22.23 -4.33 5.26
N SER A 81 -23.25 -3.49 5.41
CA SER A 81 -24.47 -3.79 6.16
C SER A 81 -25.30 -4.91 5.53
N GLU A 82 -25.38 -4.98 4.19
CA GLU A 82 -26.02 -6.10 3.51
C GLU A 82 -25.33 -7.42 3.85
N LYS A 83 -23.99 -7.45 3.77
CA LYS A 83 -23.20 -8.63 4.17
C LYS A 83 -23.35 -8.95 5.66
N LEU A 84 -23.47 -7.95 6.53
CA LEU A 84 -23.68 -8.13 7.97
C LEU A 84 -24.95 -8.93 8.30
N LYS A 85 -25.98 -8.86 7.45
CA LYS A 85 -27.23 -9.63 7.64
C LYS A 85 -26.98 -11.14 7.72
N LEU A 86 -25.94 -11.65 7.05
CA LEU A 86 -25.55 -13.07 7.07
C LEU A 86 -25.17 -13.54 8.49
N VAL A 87 -24.71 -12.63 9.35
CA VAL A 87 -24.33 -12.97 10.73
C VAL A 87 -25.55 -13.22 11.61
N GLY A 88 -26.73 -12.69 11.24
CA GLY A 88 -27.97 -12.86 12.00
C GLY A 88 -27.91 -12.21 13.38
N LEU A 89 -27.28 -11.04 13.52
CA LEU A 89 -27.24 -10.30 14.78
C LEU A 89 -28.54 -9.52 15.00
N ASP A 90 -29.00 -9.49 16.24
CA ASP A 90 -30.09 -8.61 16.65
C ASP A 90 -29.66 -7.13 16.57
N PRO A 91 -30.46 -6.23 15.97
CA PRO A 91 -30.10 -4.82 15.78
C PRO A 91 -29.81 -4.03 17.07
N VAL A 92 -30.34 -4.47 18.21
CA VAL A 92 -30.14 -3.84 19.52
C VAL A 92 -28.90 -4.41 20.23
N TYR A 93 -28.34 -5.51 19.73
CA TYR A 93 -27.19 -6.15 20.33
C TYR A 93 -25.92 -5.30 20.15
N PRO A 94 -25.09 -5.08 21.19
CA PRO A 94 -23.90 -4.23 21.11
C PRO A 94 -22.93 -4.61 19.99
N LEU A 95 -22.84 -5.89 19.64
CA LEU A 95 -22.01 -6.36 18.53
C LEU A 95 -22.49 -5.86 17.16
N PHE A 96 -23.81 -5.71 16.98
CA PHE A 96 -24.38 -5.13 15.76
C PHE A 96 -23.98 -3.66 15.64
N LEU A 97 -24.15 -2.87 16.71
CA LEU A 97 -23.74 -1.46 16.73
C LEU A 97 -22.23 -1.28 16.54
N ALA A 98 -21.42 -2.17 17.13
CA ALA A 98 -19.97 -2.18 16.93
C ALA A 98 -19.58 -2.40 15.46
N ALA A 99 -20.31 -3.25 14.73
CA ALA A 99 -20.06 -3.46 13.30
C ALA A 99 -20.24 -2.18 12.48
N PHE A 100 -21.29 -1.39 12.74
CA PHE A 100 -21.49 -0.09 12.09
C PHE A 100 -20.39 0.91 12.42
N HIS A 101 -19.94 0.94 13.67
CA HIS A 101 -18.79 1.76 14.06
C HIS A 101 -17.54 1.34 13.26
N ILE A 102 -17.24 0.04 13.18
CA ILE A 102 -16.11 -0.51 12.42
C ILE A 102 -16.20 -0.10 10.94
N PHE A 103 -17.36 -0.24 10.29
CA PHE A 103 -17.52 0.13 8.88
C PHE A 103 -17.35 1.65 8.64
N GLY A 104 -17.64 2.47 9.65
CA GLY A 104 -17.41 3.91 9.64
C GLY A 104 -15.96 4.32 9.77
N VAL A 105 -15.07 3.46 10.28
CA VAL A 105 -13.66 3.81 10.57
C VAL A 105 -12.89 4.20 9.32
N SER A 106 -12.92 3.36 8.28
CA SER A 106 -12.19 3.64 7.04
C SER A 106 -12.67 2.77 5.87
N THR A 107 -12.35 3.20 4.65
CA THR A 107 -12.58 2.40 3.45
C THR A 107 -11.78 1.10 3.48
N GLY A 108 -10.53 1.10 3.94
CA GLY A 108 -9.71 -0.11 4.01
C GLY A 108 -10.29 -1.18 4.96
N VAL A 109 -10.94 -0.78 6.05
CA VAL A 109 -11.66 -1.70 6.93
C VAL A 109 -12.86 -2.33 6.22
N ARG A 110 -13.59 -1.54 5.42
CA ARG A 110 -14.70 -2.05 4.60
C ARG A 110 -14.21 -2.99 3.50
N GLU A 111 -13.09 -2.70 2.86
CA GLU A 111 -12.45 -3.60 1.89
C GLU A 111 -12.06 -4.93 2.53
N ALA A 112 -11.40 -4.90 3.69
CA ALA A 112 -11.04 -6.09 4.44
C ALA A 112 -12.28 -6.93 4.82
N TRP A 113 -13.34 -6.28 5.30
CA TRP A 113 -14.62 -6.91 5.59
C TRP A 113 -15.23 -7.59 4.36
N MET A 114 -15.26 -6.90 3.22
CA MET A 114 -15.84 -7.43 1.99
C MET A 114 -15.02 -8.61 1.42
N ALA A 115 -13.72 -8.68 1.67
CA ALA A 115 -12.86 -9.78 1.25
C ALA A 115 -13.04 -11.08 2.07
N LEU A 116 -13.67 -11.02 3.25
CA LEU A 116 -13.94 -12.23 4.05
C LEU A 116 -14.93 -13.17 3.34
N PRO A 117 -14.85 -14.49 3.56
CA PRO A 117 -15.86 -15.41 3.06
C PRO A 117 -17.21 -15.15 3.73
N ASP A 118 -18.30 -15.47 3.02
CA ASP A 118 -19.69 -15.35 3.50
C ASP A 118 -20.07 -16.47 4.49
N ILE A 119 -19.22 -16.68 5.50
CA ILE A 119 -19.38 -17.67 6.57
C ILE A 119 -19.74 -16.91 7.86
N PRO A 120 -20.96 -17.09 8.42
CA PRO A 120 -21.43 -16.30 9.56
C PRO A 120 -20.47 -16.26 10.76
N ASP A 121 -19.84 -17.40 11.08
CA ASP A 121 -18.92 -17.49 12.22
C ASP A 121 -17.60 -16.74 11.98
N VAL A 122 -17.09 -16.77 10.75
CA VAL A 122 -15.88 -16.01 10.37
C VAL A 122 -16.17 -14.51 10.45
N LEU A 123 -17.31 -14.10 9.90
CA LEU A 123 -17.75 -12.70 9.93
C LEU A 123 -17.96 -12.21 11.37
N ARG A 124 -18.64 -13.01 12.20
CA ARG A 124 -18.85 -12.73 13.63
C ARG A 124 -17.51 -12.61 14.36
N GLY A 125 -16.63 -13.58 14.18
CA GLY A 125 -15.32 -13.62 14.83
C GLY A 125 -14.48 -12.39 14.48
N TRP A 126 -14.48 -11.99 13.20
CA TRP A 126 -13.78 -10.79 12.76
C TRP A 126 -14.34 -9.51 13.40
N ILE A 127 -15.67 -9.36 13.52
CA ILE A 127 -16.28 -8.22 14.21
C ILE A 127 -15.87 -8.22 15.67
N VAL A 128 -15.95 -9.35 16.38
CA VAL A 128 -15.56 -9.44 17.80
C VAL A 128 -14.10 -9.06 17.99
N MET A 129 -13.19 -9.64 17.19
CA MET A 129 -11.76 -9.36 17.26
C MET A 129 -11.47 -7.88 17.01
N THR A 130 -12.06 -7.29 15.98
CA THR A 130 -11.84 -5.89 15.60
C THR A 130 -12.48 -4.91 16.58
N ALA A 131 -13.69 -5.22 17.07
CA ALA A 131 -14.37 -4.41 18.08
C ALA A 131 -13.60 -4.42 19.41
N THR A 132 -13.04 -5.57 19.79
CA THR A 132 -12.21 -5.69 21.01
C THR A 132 -10.90 -4.92 20.88
N SER A 133 -10.22 -5.01 19.73
CA SER A 133 -8.96 -4.27 19.50
C SER A 133 -9.16 -2.75 19.48
N LEU A 134 -10.34 -2.29 19.05
CA LEU A 134 -10.77 -0.89 19.12
C LEU A 134 -11.35 -0.49 20.49
N GLY A 135 -11.50 -1.42 21.44
CA GLY A 135 -12.06 -1.15 22.76
C GLY A 135 -13.56 -0.85 22.78
N LEU A 136 -14.30 -1.23 21.73
CA LEU A 136 -15.75 -1.02 21.61
C LEU A 136 -16.56 -1.98 22.48
N ILE A 137 -16.01 -3.16 22.73
CA ILE A 137 -16.59 -4.22 23.56
C ILE A 137 -15.51 -4.81 24.47
N LYS A 138 -15.91 -5.36 25.61
CA LYS A 138 -15.03 -5.97 26.61
C LYS A 138 -15.26 -7.47 26.70
#